data_AF-A0A3E1J105-F1
#
_entry.id   AF-A0A3E1J105-F1
#
_cell.length_a   1.000
_cell.length_b   1.000
_cell.length_c   1.000
_cell.angle_alpha   90.00
_cell.angle_beta   90.00
_cell.angle_gamma   90.00
#
_symmetry.space_group_name_H-M   'P 1'
#
loop_
_entity.id
_entity.type
_entity.pdbx_description
1 polymer ?
#
loop_
_entity_poly.entity_id
_entity_poly.type
_entity_poly.pdbx_seq_one_letter_code
_entity_poly.pdbx_strand_id
1 'polypeptide(L)'
;MSRFNLLDEPWISVIVDEKGHNKLVSITDVFKHASEYKALAGDMKTQDFALLRILLAVLHTVFSRYDIQGNSREFDSDEDDKEDFNKETMNIWREVLNSKEFPDAVFKYLEQWHDRFYLFDDKYPFFQASILDIESKKLSCQNPTELLGKNINRLISESNNKIAVFSPKDNVDNNKSSLTQPQLARWIITLQSYAGLADKTFFGTGKYKASKGWLFDLGGIYVEGENLFETLMLNCVLVGEMQSPAKRQKPCWEYSGAENIENSFYETFIDNISQLYTRWSRAIYINPDISIDKPISVSIVKLPDINHKNAFIEPMTVWKYNKERENKDKYTPRKHEVEESMWRSFGLLTLQESDDGILKNHKPGIMEWLNKISKDIEGSSISLQAVSMKDDGNATSWVPTDEICDTLHIDEVVVTDNSDNGWVGRINNEVERTRSAIGFIYRQFLLDICEIRNRNKDDATKYADKRISHVYFLVDQPFREWLANIKPKDSMNERCTQWRNTLYNILINEAEVMLKNATLRDFTGLVGEKSKKNPAKNIVIAYNIFISRLKKLSGK
;
A
#
# COMPACT_ATOMS: atom_id res chain seq x y z
N MET A 1 -20.10 19.47 23.75
CA MET A 1 -21.12 18.40 23.78
C MET A 1 -20.59 17.21 22.99
N SER A 2 -20.52 16.02 23.58
CA SER A 2 -20.00 14.82 22.92
C SER A 2 -21.07 14.19 22.02
N ARG A 3 -20.77 13.93 20.74
CA ARG A 3 -21.71 13.27 19.82
C ARG A 3 -21.01 12.47 18.74
N PHE A 4 -21.72 11.47 18.23
CA PHE A 4 -21.28 10.55 17.19
C PHE A 4 -20.05 9.73 17.61
N ASN A 5 -20.27 8.76 18.51
CA ASN A 5 -19.22 7.85 18.97
C ASN A 5 -18.95 6.77 17.92
N LEU A 6 -17.70 6.64 17.49
CA LEU A 6 -17.28 5.71 16.44
C LEU A 6 -17.33 4.24 16.87
N LEU A 7 -17.43 3.95 18.17
CA LEU A 7 -17.64 2.61 18.71
C LEU A 7 -19.10 2.14 18.57
N ASP A 8 -20.05 3.06 18.56
CA ASP A 8 -21.49 2.75 18.62
C ASP A 8 -22.20 3.06 17.30
N GLU A 9 -21.84 4.18 16.67
CA GLU A 9 -22.53 4.68 15.48
C GLU A 9 -22.04 3.97 14.21
N PRO A 10 -22.91 3.73 13.23
CA PRO A 10 -22.53 3.09 11.97
C PRO A 10 -21.79 4.08 11.05
N TRP A 11 -20.50 3.85 10.79
CA TRP A 11 -19.70 4.72 9.93
C TRP A 11 -18.67 4.00 9.04
N ILE A 12 -18.29 2.77 9.38
CA ILE A 12 -17.40 1.95 8.56
C ILE A 12 -18.23 1.24 7.50
N SER A 13 -17.87 1.39 6.23
CA SER A 13 -18.55 0.70 5.13
C SER A 13 -17.91 -0.67 4.92
N VAL A 14 -18.72 -1.73 4.96
CA VAL A 14 -18.29 -3.13 4.76
C VAL A 14 -19.15 -3.81 3.70
N ILE A 15 -18.56 -4.78 3.01
CA ILE A 15 -19.29 -5.69 2.12
C ILE A 15 -19.88 -6.83 2.95
N VAL A 16 -21.18 -7.07 2.84
CA VAL A 16 -21.89 -8.09 3.64
C VAL A 16 -22.22 -9.37 2.87
N ASP A 17 -22.06 -9.40 1.55
CA ASP A 17 -22.35 -10.57 0.74
C ASP A 17 -21.58 -10.61 -0.60
N GLU A 18 -21.67 -11.75 -1.28
CA GLU A 18 -21.05 -11.99 -2.61
C GLU A 18 -21.62 -11.10 -3.72
N LYS A 19 -22.75 -10.41 -3.49
CA LYS A 19 -23.34 -9.48 -4.47
C LYS A 19 -22.74 -8.09 -4.35
N GLY A 20 -21.88 -7.86 -3.36
CA GLY A 20 -21.24 -6.57 -3.13
C GLY A 20 -22.15 -5.55 -2.45
N HIS A 21 -23.17 -5.99 -1.70
CA HIS A 21 -23.96 -5.05 -0.92
C HIS A 21 -23.15 -4.46 0.22
N ASN A 22 -23.27 -3.14 0.41
CA ASN A 22 -22.56 -2.40 1.45
C ASN A 22 -23.47 -2.10 2.63
N LYS A 23 -22.90 -2.12 3.83
CA LYS A 23 -23.55 -1.70 5.08
C LYS A 23 -22.61 -0.79 5.87
N LEU A 24 -23.17 0.23 6.53
CA LEU A 24 -22.44 1.00 7.54
C LEU A 24 -22.55 0.31 8.90
N VAL A 25 -21.41 0.15 9.58
CA VAL A 25 -21.28 -0.52 10.88
C VAL A 25 -20.34 0.28 11.79
N SER A 26 -20.43 0.07 13.11
CA SER A 26 -19.55 0.69 14.10
C SER A 26 -18.24 -0.08 14.26
N ILE A 27 -17.26 0.45 15.00
CA ILE A 27 -16.03 -0.30 15.32
C ILE A 27 -16.38 -1.57 16.13
N THR A 28 -17.31 -1.48 17.07
CA THR A 28 -17.76 -2.62 17.87
C THR A 28 -18.38 -3.71 16.98
N ASP A 29 -19.25 -3.31 16.05
CA ASP A 29 -19.86 -4.25 15.10
C ASP A 29 -18.83 -4.87 14.16
N VAL A 30 -17.80 -4.12 13.74
CA VAL A 30 -16.70 -4.66 12.92
C VAL A 30 -16.02 -5.83 13.63
N PHE A 31 -15.61 -5.68 14.89
CA PHE A 31 -14.97 -6.77 15.61
C PHE A 31 -15.94 -7.90 15.95
N LYS A 32 -17.20 -7.58 16.29
CA LYS A 32 -18.20 -8.59 16.66
C LYS A 32 -18.60 -9.50 15.50
N HIS A 33 -18.69 -8.94 14.30
CA HIS A 33 -19.21 -9.64 13.10
C HIS A 33 -18.14 -9.73 11.99
N ALA A 34 -16.85 -9.67 12.34
CA ALA A 34 -15.75 -9.61 11.38
C ALA A 34 -15.73 -10.79 10.40
N SER A 35 -16.15 -11.98 10.82
CA SER A 35 -16.23 -13.19 9.98
C SER A 35 -17.43 -13.17 9.00
N GLU A 36 -18.44 -12.32 9.25
CA GLU A 36 -19.61 -12.15 8.39
C GLU A 36 -19.37 -11.11 7.27
N TYR A 37 -18.40 -10.21 7.46
CA TYR A 37 -18.08 -9.17 6.49
C TYR A 37 -16.98 -9.62 5.55
N LYS A 38 -17.13 -9.39 4.24
CA LYS A 38 -16.15 -9.79 3.23
C LYS A 38 -14.91 -8.91 3.23
N ALA A 39 -15.11 -7.59 3.21
CA ALA A 39 -14.02 -6.62 3.16
C ALA A 39 -14.51 -5.23 3.61
N LEU A 40 -13.55 -4.33 3.86
CA LEU A 40 -13.82 -2.89 3.92
C LEU A 40 -14.20 -2.39 2.51
N ALA A 41 -15.15 -1.46 2.47
CA ALA A 41 -15.65 -0.85 1.23
C ALA A 41 -15.94 0.63 1.43
N GLY A 42 -14.93 1.36 1.90
CA GLY A 42 -14.91 2.81 1.95
C GLY A 42 -14.94 3.44 0.56
N ASP A 43 -14.83 4.77 0.55
CA ASP A 43 -14.93 5.55 -0.69
C ASP A 43 -13.71 5.32 -1.62
N MET A 44 -12.58 4.84 -1.09
CA MET A 44 -11.30 4.64 -1.78
C MET A 44 -10.50 3.50 -1.14
N LYS A 45 -9.66 2.77 -1.90
CA LYS A 45 -8.79 1.72 -1.34
C LYS A 45 -7.71 2.26 -0.41
N THR A 46 -7.25 3.48 -0.64
CA THR A 46 -6.36 4.21 0.29
C THR A 46 -7.03 4.55 1.62
N GLN A 47 -8.34 4.81 1.60
CA GLN A 47 -9.13 5.01 2.82
C GLN A 47 -9.32 3.68 3.58
N ASP A 48 -9.61 2.58 2.87
CA ASP A 48 -9.70 1.24 3.46
C ASP A 48 -8.39 0.83 4.11
N PHE A 49 -7.25 1.06 3.45
CA PHE A 49 -5.93 0.73 3.99
C PHE A 49 -5.59 1.54 5.25
N ALA A 50 -5.96 2.82 5.30
CA ALA A 50 -5.79 3.63 6.50
C ALA A 50 -6.67 3.10 7.66
N LEU A 51 -7.93 2.74 7.36
CA LEU A 51 -8.86 2.22 8.37
C LEU A 51 -8.46 0.83 8.88
N LEU A 52 -8.00 -0.07 8.01
CA LEU A 52 -7.46 -1.38 8.37
C LEU A 52 -6.40 -1.24 9.46
N ARG A 53 -5.51 -0.25 9.32
CA ARG A 53 -4.43 0.00 10.29
C ARG A 53 -4.94 0.53 11.62
N ILE A 54 -6.02 1.31 11.64
CA ILE A 54 -6.69 1.70 12.90
C ILE A 54 -7.24 0.49 13.63
N LEU A 55 -7.92 -0.42 12.91
CA LEU A 55 -8.45 -1.66 13.48
C LEU A 55 -7.31 -2.56 13.98
N LEU A 56 -6.22 -2.68 13.23
CA LEU A 56 -5.04 -3.42 13.66
C LEU A 56 -4.40 -2.81 14.89
N ALA A 57 -4.33 -1.48 15.01
CA ALA A 57 -3.78 -0.82 16.21
C ALA A 57 -4.55 -1.21 17.49
N VAL A 58 -5.88 -1.42 17.40
CA VAL A 58 -6.66 -1.99 18.51
C VAL A 58 -6.17 -3.40 18.85
N LEU A 59 -6.05 -4.29 17.85
CA LEU A 59 -5.62 -5.68 18.05
C LEU A 59 -4.20 -5.79 18.59
N HIS A 60 -3.24 -5.04 18.02
CA HIS A 60 -1.87 -4.98 18.53
C HIS A 60 -1.84 -4.51 19.99
N THR A 61 -2.64 -3.50 20.33
CA THR A 61 -2.71 -3.00 21.71
C THR A 61 -3.28 -4.07 22.65
N VAL A 62 -4.41 -4.66 22.30
CA VAL A 62 -5.10 -5.66 23.13
C VAL A 62 -4.25 -6.91 23.31
N PHE A 63 -3.78 -7.54 22.23
CA PHE A 63 -3.05 -8.80 22.30
C PHE A 63 -1.63 -8.67 22.85
N SER A 64 -1.10 -7.45 22.95
CA SER A 64 0.16 -7.20 23.66
C SER A 64 -0.02 -7.02 25.18
N ARG A 65 -1.25 -6.72 25.64
CA ARG A 65 -1.54 -6.29 27.02
C ARG A 65 -2.50 -7.20 27.77
N TYR A 66 -3.20 -8.09 27.09
CA TYR A 66 -4.20 -8.95 27.69
C TYR A 66 -4.10 -10.37 27.12
N ASP A 67 -4.34 -11.36 27.97
CA ASP A 67 -4.60 -12.73 27.53
C ASP A 67 -6.02 -12.89 26.96
N ILE A 68 -6.36 -14.09 26.46
CA ILE A 68 -7.68 -14.37 25.90
C ILE A 68 -8.81 -14.32 26.95
N GLN A 69 -8.51 -14.48 28.24
CA GLN A 69 -9.47 -14.31 29.34
C GLN A 69 -9.66 -12.83 29.73
N GLY A 70 -8.80 -11.94 29.22
CA GLY A 70 -8.79 -10.51 29.50
C GLY A 70 -8.01 -10.13 30.76
N ASN A 71 -7.15 -11.01 31.28
CA ASN A 71 -6.22 -10.66 32.34
C ASN A 71 -5.07 -9.84 31.75
N SER A 72 -4.63 -8.82 32.50
CA SER A 72 -3.49 -8.00 32.08
C SER A 72 -2.21 -8.82 32.05
N ARG A 73 -1.44 -8.63 30.99
CA ARG A 73 -0.05 -9.09 30.85
C ARG A 73 0.79 -7.93 30.39
N GLU A 74 1.86 -7.62 31.09
CA GLU A 74 2.83 -6.61 30.69
C GLU A 74 4.21 -7.24 30.75
N PHE A 75 5.03 -6.96 29.74
CA PHE A 75 6.39 -7.48 29.71
C PHE A 75 7.26 -6.69 30.69
N ASP A 76 7.81 -7.38 31.68
CA ASP A 76 8.82 -6.85 32.59
C ASP A 76 10.19 -7.44 32.22
N SER A 77 11.15 -6.59 31.83
CA SER A 77 12.48 -7.07 31.45
C SER A 77 13.28 -7.70 32.59
N ASP A 78 12.89 -7.46 33.85
CA ASP A 78 13.56 -8.01 35.03
C ASP A 78 12.99 -9.39 35.42
N GLU A 79 11.75 -9.70 35.02
CA GLU A 79 11.04 -10.93 35.40
C GLU A 79 10.75 -11.87 34.22
N ASP A 80 10.56 -11.34 33.01
CA ASP A 80 10.11 -12.08 31.83
C ASP A 80 11.24 -12.34 30.82
N ASP A 81 11.21 -13.54 30.24
CA ASP A 81 11.99 -13.84 29.04
C ASP A 81 11.22 -13.43 27.77
N LYS A 82 11.92 -12.77 26.84
CA LYS A 82 11.35 -12.27 25.58
C LYS A 82 10.81 -13.38 24.69
N GLU A 83 11.49 -14.53 24.62
CA GLU A 83 11.08 -15.64 23.76
C GLU A 83 9.81 -16.30 24.33
N ASP A 84 9.75 -16.50 25.64
CA ASP A 84 8.58 -17.05 26.33
C ASP A 84 7.36 -16.13 26.20
N PHE A 85 7.53 -14.81 26.43
CA PHE A 85 6.44 -13.84 26.25
C PHE A 85 5.91 -13.84 24.81
N ASN A 86 6.82 -13.87 23.82
CA ASN A 86 6.46 -13.95 22.40
C ASN A 86 5.76 -15.26 22.04
N LYS A 87 6.14 -16.37 22.65
CA LYS A 87 5.48 -17.67 22.47
C LYS A 87 4.06 -17.62 23.00
N GLU A 88 3.84 -17.01 24.16
CA GLU A 88 2.50 -16.79 24.70
C GLU A 88 1.67 -15.88 23.78
N THR A 89 2.25 -14.77 23.29
CA THR A 89 1.57 -13.88 22.33
C THR A 89 1.17 -14.61 21.05
N MET A 90 2.03 -15.51 20.55
CA MET A 90 1.69 -16.36 19.41
C MET A 90 0.57 -17.36 19.71
N ASN A 91 0.49 -17.87 20.95
CA ASN A 91 -0.62 -18.74 21.34
C ASN A 91 -1.95 -17.98 21.37
N ILE A 92 -1.96 -16.75 21.89
CA ILE A 92 -3.14 -15.86 21.81
C ILE A 92 -3.58 -15.70 20.35
N TRP A 93 -2.65 -15.36 19.45
CA TRP A 93 -2.97 -15.20 18.03
C TRP A 93 -3.59 -16.47 17.43
N ARG A 94 -3.02 -17.64 17.72
CA ARG A 94 -3.55 -18.93 17.24
C ARG A 94 -4.91 -19.26 17.82
N GLU A 95 -5.12 -19.01 19.10
CA GLU A 95 -6.40 -19.27 19.77
C GLU A 95 -7.51 -18.40 19.18
N VAL A 96 -7.23 -17.13 18.91
CA VAL A 96 -8.17 -16.23 18.22
C VAL A 96 -8.40 -16.69 16.79
N LEU A 97 -7.35 -17.05 16.04
CA LEU A 97 -7.50 -17.56 14.67
C LEU A 97 -8.41 -18.79 14.63
N ASN A 98 -8.23 -19.71 15.58
CA ASN A 98 -9.00 -20.95 15.68
C ASN A 98 -10.45 -20.73 16.11
N SER A 99 -10.73 -19.76 16.99
CA SER A 99 -12.10 -19.42 17.40
C SER A 99 -12.88 -18.73 16.29
N LYS A 100 -12.19 -18.06 15.35
CA LYS A 100 -12.77 -17.22 14.28
C LYS A 100 -13.59 -16.03 14.81
N GLU A 101 -13.33 -15.66 16.07
CA GLU A 101 -14.03 -14.61 16.80
C GLU A 101 -13.06 -13.86 17.70
N PHE A 102 -13.21 -12.53 17.79
CA PHE A 102 -12.39 -11.71 18.67
C PHE A 102 -12.83 -11.84 20.13
N PRO A 103 -11.89 -11.93 21.09
CA PRO A 103 -12.22 -12.17 22.49
C PRO A 103 -12.79 -10.92 23.18
N ASP A 104 -13.50 -11.13 24.29
CA ASP A 104 -14.08 -10.08 25.16
C ASP A 104 -13.08 -8.99 25.57
N ALA A 105 -11.79 -9.32 25.64
CA ALA A 105 -10.72 -8.37 25.94
C ALA A 105 -10.69 -7.17 24.96
N VAL A 106 -11.00 -7.40 23.67
CA VAL A 106 -11.07 -6.33 22.66
C VAL A 106 -12.18 -5.34 22.99
N PHE A 107 -13.37 -5.85 23.31
CA PHE A 107 -14.53 -5.03 23.62
C PHE A 107 -14.37 -4.28 24.94
N LYS A 108 -13.82 -4.93 25.98
CA LYS A 108 -13.50 -4.28 27.27
C LYS A 108 -12.49 -3.16 27.11
N TYR A 109 -11.48 -3.35 26.26
CA TYR A 109 -10.50 -2.31 25.94
C TYR A 109 -11.15 -1.10 25.25
N LEU A 110 -12.00 -1.34 24.24
CA LEU A 110 -12.70 -0.26 23.54
C LEU A 110 -13.64 0.49 24.47
N GLU A 111 -14.39 -0.22 25.32
CA GLU A 111 -15.28 0.39 26.32
C GLU A 111 -14.50 1.25 27.33
N GLN A 112 -13.33 0.80 27.78
CA GLN A 112 -12.46 1.60 28.66
C GLN A 112 -12.08 2.96 28.03
N TRP A 113 -11.99 3.01 26.70
CA TRP A 113 -11.63 4.21 25.96
C TRP A 113 -12.81 4.86 25.25
N HIS A 114 -14.06 4.53 25.61
CA HIS A 114 -15.27 5.01 24.94
C HIS A 114 -15.30 6.53 24.74
N ASP A 115 -14.95 7.28 25.78
CA ASP A 115 -14.89 8.75 25.78
C ASP A 115 -13.86 9.34 24.79
N ARG A 116 -13.00 8.53 24.18
CA ARG A 116 -11.96 8.95 23.22
C ARG A 116 -12.36 8.77 21.77
N PHE A 117 -13.52 8.15 21.51
CA PHE A 117 -14.00 7.81 20.17
C PHE A 117 -15.15 8.68 19.67
N TYR A 118 -15.50 9.76 20.38
CA TYR A 118 -16.42 10.77 19.87
C TYR A 118 -15.77 11.57 18.73
N LEU A 119 -16.43 11.61 17.57
CA LEU A 119 -15.97 12.45 16.44
C LEU A 119 -16.01 13.94 16.79
N PHE A 120 -17.00 14.34 17.58
CA PHE A 120 -17.15 15.69 18.09
C PHE A 120 -17.14 15.66 19.60
N ASP A 121 -16.09 16.23 20.20
CA ASP A 121 -15.93 16.36 21.64
C ASP A 121 -15.08 17.59 21.93
N ASP A 122 -15.32 18.25 23.07
CA ASP A 122 -14.60 19.47 23.43
C ASP A 122 -13.18 19.18 23.94
N LYS A 123 -12.94 17.96 24.46
CA LYS A 123 -11.72 17.58 25.17
C LYS A 123 -10.93 16.50 24.43
N TYR A 124 -11.61 15.47 23.92
CA TYR A 124 -11.01 14.31 23.26
C TYR A 124 -11.66 13.97 21.92
N PRO A 125 -11.75 14.91 20.97
CA PRO A 125 -12.29 14.60 19.65
C PRO A 125 -11.38 13.58 18.95
N PHE A 126 -11.94 12.49 18.45
CA PHE A 126 -11.19 11.40 17.85
C PHE A 126 -10.33 11.90 16.69
N PHE A 127 -9.02 11.58 16.72
CA PHE A 127 -8.04 11.96 15.69
C PHE A 127 -7.86 13.48 15.46
N GLN A 128 -8.28 14.28 16.43
CA GLN A 128 -8.32 15.73 16.36
C GLN A 128 -7.69 16.37 17.60
N ALA A 129 -7.18 17.58 17.41
CA ALA A 129 -6.73 18.46 18.47
C ALA A 129 -7.90 19.32 18.98
N SER A 130 -7.80 19.82 20.21
CA SER A 130 -8.76 20.80 20.74
C SER A 130 -8.43 22.21 20.24
N ILE A 131 -9.37 23.15 20.38
CA ILE A 131 -9.12 24.56 20.05
C ILE A 131 -7.95 25.15 20.87
N LEU A 132 -7.77 24.69 22.11
CA LEU A 132 -6.67 25.12 22.98
C LEU A 132 -5.30 24.64 22.47
N ASP A 133 -5.27 23.52 21.77
CA ASP A 133 -4.03 22.97 21.22
C ASP A 133 -3.53 23.76 20.01
N ILE A 134 -4.43 24.39 19.27
CA ILE A 134 -4.13 25.13 18.03
C ILE A 134 -4.33 26.66 18.14
N GLU A 135 -4.24 27.23 19.33
CA GLU A 135 -4.34 28.68 19.54
C GLU A 135 -3.28 29.46 18.73
N SER A 136 -3.65 30.62 18.18
CA SER A 136 -2.78 31.46 17.33
C SER A 136 -1.38 31.73 17.90
N LYS A 137 -1.26 31.87 19.22
CA LYS A 137 0.04 32.11 19.91
C LYS A 137 1.03 30.94 19.77
N LYS A 138 0.54 29.73 19.47
CA LYS A 138 1.33 28.51 19.26
C LYS A 138 1.70 28.30 17.79
N LEU A 139 1.19 29.12 16.87
CA LEU A 139 1.27 28.91 15.43
C LEU A 139 2.22 29.90 14.74
N SER A 140 2.76 29.49 13.60
CA SER A 140 3.62 30.32 12.74
C SER A 140 2.85 31.43 12.00
N CYS A 141 1.52 31.30 11.93
CA CYS A 141 0.61 32.23 11.26
C CYS A 141 -0.57 32.51 12.19
N GLN A 142 -1.25 33.65 11.99
CA GLN A 142 -2.33 34.08 12.87
C GLN A 142 -3.48 33.06 12.95
N ASN A 143 -3.73 32.31 11.88
CA ASN A 143 -4.79 31.31 11.80
C ASN A 143 -4.26 29.95 11.30
N PRO A 144 -4.87 28.82 11.73
CA PRO A 144 -4.67 27.53 11.09
C PRO A 144 -5.08 27.57 9.62
N THR A 145 -4.58 26.61 8.82
CA THR A 145 -4.99 26.50 7.42
C THR A 145 -6.39 25.88 7.37
N GLU A 146 -7.31 26.52 6.66
CA GLU A 146 -8.66 26.00 6.45
C GLU A 146 -8.68 25.02 5.26
N LEU A 147 -9.36 23.89 5.42
CA LEU A 147 -9.71 22.96 4.36
C LEU A 147 -11.23 22.73 4.35
N LEU A 148 -11.83 22.79 3.16
CA LEU A 148 -13.24 22.50 2.97
C LEU A 148 -13.46 21.00 2.70
N GLY A 149 -14.68 20.50 2.91
CA GLY A 149 -15.05 19.11 2.67
C GLY A 149 -14.66 18.62 1.27
N LYS A 150 -14.75 19.47 0.25
CA LYS A 150 -14.33 19.16 -1.14
C LYS A 150 -12.83 18.97 -1.34
N ASN A 151 -11.99 19.49 -0.44
CA ASN A 151 -10.54 19.32 -0.47
C ASN A 151 -10.09 18.07 0.29
N ILE A 152 -10.90 17.62 1.25
CA ILE A 152 -10.65 16.40 2.04
C ILE A 152 -11.23 15.18 1.30
N ASN A 153 -12.41 15.33 0.70
CA ASN A 153 -13.04 14.31 -0.14
C ASN A 153 -12.25 14.13 -1.44
N ARG A 154 -11.42 13.09 -1.50
CA ARG A 154 -10.54 12.81 -2.64
C ARG A 154 -11.24 12.22 -3.85
N LEU A 155 -12.55 11.93 -3.78
CA LEU A 155 -13.37 11.68 -4.96
C LEU A 155 -13.57 12.94 -5.81
N ILE A 156 -13.21 14.11 -5.28
CA ILE A 156 -13.27 15.39 -5.96
C ILE A 156 -11.85 15.94 -6.09
N SER A 157 -11.28 15.90 -7.30
CA SER A 157 -9.96 16.49 -7.57
C SER A 157 -10.09 17.99 -7.86
N GLU A 158 -10.32 18.78 -6.80
CA GLU A 158 -10.53 20.23 -6.88
C GLU A 158 -9.58 21.00 -5.95
N SER A 159 -9.10 22.15 -6.42
CA SER A 159 -8.37 23.12 -5.64
C SER A 159 -9.02 24.50 -5.75
N ASN A 160 -8.60 25.44 -4.90
CA ASN A 160 -9.07 26.83 -5.00
C ASN A 160 -8.77 27.47 -6.37
N ASN A 161 -7.83 26.91 -7.15
CA ASN A 161 -7.41 27.42 -8.45
C ASN A 161 -7.93 26.59 -9.64
N LYS A 162 -8.47 25.39 -9.41
CA LYS A 162 -8.92 24.47 -10.47
C LYS A 162 -10.15 23.72 -10.01
N ILE A 163 -11.27 23.94 -10.70
CA ILE A 163 -12.57 23.32 -10.43
C ILE A 163 -12.61 21.92 -11.04
N ALA A 164 -13.14 20.94 -10.31
CA ALA A 164 -13.43 19.61 -10.85
C ALA A 164 -14.69 19.68 -11.73
N VAL A 165 -14.50 19.49 -13.04
CA VAL A 165 -15.58 19.50 -14.05
C VAL A 165 -16.40 18.21 -13.98
N PHE A 166 -15.73 17.06 -13.81
CA PHE A 166 -16.36 15.76 -13.61
C PHE A 166 -16.31 15.40 -12.12
N SER A 167 -17.30 15.87 -11.38
CA SER A 167 -17.43 15.64 -9.94
C SER A 167 -18.65 14.77 -9.67
N PRO A 168 -18.58 13.81 -8.72
CA PRO A 168 -19.74 13.02 -8.29
C PRO A 168 -20.80 13.87 -7.57
N LYS A 169 -20.46 15.10 -7.18
CA LYS A 169 -21.37 16.09 -6.61
C LYS A 169 -21.42 17.35 -7.45
N ASP A 170 -22.61 17.91 -7.62
CA ASP A 170 -22.79 19.23 -8.22
C ASP A 170 -22.27 20.33 -7.27
N ASN A 171 -22.11 21.55 -7.79
CA ASN A 171 -21.60 22.70 -7.03
C ASN A 171 -22.71 23.65 -6.54
N VAL A 172 -23.98 23.27 -6.65
CA VAL A 172 -25.09 24.07 -6.13
C VAL A 172 -25.01 24.05 -4.60
N ASP A 173 -25.22 25.21 -3.97
CA ASP A 173 -25.21 25.38 -2.51
C ASP A 173 -23.97 24.79 -1.79
N ASN A 174 -22.82 24.78 -2.47
CA ASN A 174 -21.56 24.19 -1.97
C ASN A 174 -21.67 22.69 -1.62
N ASN A 175 -22.54 21.93 -2.28
CA ASN A 175 -22.76 20.49 -2.05
C ASN A 175 -21.48 19.64 -2.12
N LYS A 176 -20.48 20.04 -2.94
CA LYS A 176 -19.15 19.40 -2.97
C LYS A 176 -18.45 19.35 -1.60
N SER A 177 -18.71 20.33 -0.73
CA SER A 177 -18.15 20.43 0.61
C SER A 177 -19.02 19.81 1.70
N SER A 178 -20.23 19.36 1.39
CA SER A 178 -21.11 18.67 2.33
C SER A 178 -20.64 17.23 2.52
N LEU A 179 -20.52 16.77 3.76
CA LEU A 179 -20.17 15.40 4.13
C LEU A 179 -21.07 14.94 5.28
N THR A 180 -21.52 13.69 5.25
CA THR A 180 -22.17 13.08 6.41
C THR A 180 -21.15 12.81 7.53
N GLN A 181 -21.60 12.62 8.76
CA GLN A 181 -20.71 12.27 9.88
C GLN A 181 -19.92 10.97 9.59
N PRO A 182 -20.52 9.90 9.04
CA PRO A 182 -19.78 8.74 8.57
C PRO A 182 -18.66 9.06 7.58
N GLN A 183 -18.96 9.89 6.56
CA GLN A 183 -17.96 10.29 5.57
C GLN A 183 -16.83 11.10 6.22
N LEU A 184 -17.18 12.05 7.08
CA LEU A 184 -16.21 12.90 7.75
C LEU A 184 -15.25 12.09 8.62
N ALA A 185 -15.74 11.09 9.38
CA ALA A 185 -14.90 10.19 10.17
C ALA A 185 -13.85 9.48 9.30
N ARG A 186 -14.28 8.86 8.19
CA ARG A 186 -13.35 8.17 7.27
C ARG A 186 -12.37 9.13 6.59
N TRP A 187 -12.82 10.32 6.22
CA TRP A 187 -12.00 11.34 5.58
C TRP A 187 -10.97 11.98 6.52
N ILE A 188 -11.24 12.12 7.81
CA ILE A 188 -10.25 12.59 8.81
C ILE A 188 -9.12 11.57 8.98
N ILE A 189 -9.46 10.27 9.09
CA ILE A 189 -8.46 9.20 9.15
C ILE A 189 -7.60 9.23 7.88
N THR A 190 -8.24 9.32 6.71
CA THR A 190 -7.54 9.43 5.43
C THR A 190 -6.64 10.66 5.37
N LEU A 191 -7.10 11.81 5.88
CA LEU A 191 -6.32 13.06 5.89
C LEU A 191 -5.08 12.95 6.80
N GLN A 192 -5.20 12.29 7.95
CA GLN A 192 -4.05 12.01 8.80
C GLN A 192 -3.01 11.14 8.08
N SER A 193 -3.47 10.19 7.26
CA SER A 193 -2.62 9.27 6.50
C SER A 193 -2.05 9.84 5.18
N TYR A 194 -2.77 10.77 4.53
CA TYR A 194 -2.50 11.31 3.19
C TYR A 194 -2.85 12.81 3.08
N ALA A 195 -1.96 13.69 3.55
CA ALA A 195 -2.19 15.14 3.60
C ALA A 195 -1.58 15.91 2.42
N GLY A 196 -0.38 15.54 1.96
CA GLY A 196 0.46 16.39 1.10
C GLY A 196 1.11 17.55 1.87
N LEU A 197 1.53 18.63 1.18
CA LEU A 197 2.25 19.79 1.76
C LEU A 197 1.65 21.16 1.42
N ALA A 198 0.47 21.22 0.78
CA ALA A 198 -0.13 22.47 0.29
C ALA A 198 -0.52 23.47 1.39
N ASP A 199 -0.78 23.00 2.60
CA ASP A 199 -1.09 23.81 3.77
C ASP A 199 0.13 24.60 4.29
N LYS A 200 -0.09 25.71 5.00
CA LYS A 200 0.98 26.69 5.28
C LYS A 200 1.34 26.83 6.75
N THR A 201 0.46 26.43 7.65
CA THR A 201 0.60 26.71 9.08
C THR A 201 1.42 25.65 9.80
N PHE A 202 2.42 26.08 10.57
CA PHE A 202 3.26 25.25 11.43
C PHE A 202 3.04 25.61 12.90
N PHE A 203 3.45 24.72 13.81
CA PHE A 203 3.64 25.07 15.21
C PHE A 203 4.97 25.82 15.43
N GLY A 204 4.95 26.81 16.31
CA GLY A 204 6.09 27.66 16.63
C GLY A 204 6.53 28.58 15.48
N THR A 205 7.70 29.19 15.63
CA THR A 205 8.28 30.12 14.64
C THR A 205 9.24 29.44 13.66
N GLY A 206 9.69 28.22 13.95
CA GLY A 206 10.61 27.45 13.12
C GLY A 206 9.89 26.56 12.09
N LYS A 207 10.46 26.44 10.89
CA LYS A 207 10.02 25.45 9.90
C LYS A 207 10.77 24.13 10.12
N TYR A 208 10.02 23.04 10.24
CA TYR A 208 10.52 21.67 10.24
C TYR A 208 10.05 20.92 8.98
N LYS A 209 10.64 19.75 8.72
CA LYS A 209 10.15 18.87 7.65
C LYS A 209 8.76 18.37 8.04
N ALA A 210 7.73 18.85 7.34
CA ALA A 210 6.36 18.47 7.62
C ALA A 210 6.02 17.10 7.03
N SER A 211 5.20 16.33 7.74
CA SER A 211 4.71 15.05 7.26
C SER A 211 3.79 15.24 6.05
N LYS A 212 3.86 14.34 5.07
CA LYS A 212 2.82 14.20 4.04
C LYS A 212 1.68 13.27 4.46
N GLY A 213 1.73 12.75 5.68
CA GLY A 213 1.06 11.51 6.05
C GLY A 213 2.00 10.33 5.83
N TRP A 214 2.10 9.44 6.82
CA TRP A 214 3.03 8.30 6.74
C TRP A 214 2.74 7.40 5.55
N LEU A 215 1.45 7.13 5.30
CA LEU A 215 1.03 6.25 4.22
C LEU A 215 1.26 6.85 2.83
N PHE A 216 1.48 8.17 2.74
CA PHE A 216 1.64 8.87 1.47
C PHE A 216 2.79 8.35 0.62
N ASP A 217 3.89 7.94 1.25
CA ASP A 217 5.12 7.48 0.58
C ASP A 217 5.25 5.95 0.51
N LEU A 218 4.27 5.21 1.04
CA LEU A 218 4.33 3.76 1.08
C LEU A 218 3.94 3.13 -0.26
N GLY A 219 4.65 2.07 -0.61
CA GLY A 219 4.17 0.99 -1.50
C GLY A 219 3.40 0.00 -0.66
N GLY A 220 2.24 0.42 -0.19
CA GLY A 220 1.44 -0.31 0.80
C GLY A 220 1.14 -1.72 0.32
N ILE A 221 1.35 -2.72 1.18
CA ILE A 221 0.94 -4.09 0.91
C ILE A 221 0.28 -4.71 2.14
N TYR A 222 -0.82 -5.44 1.93
CA TYR A 222 -1.48 -6.22 2.98
C TYR A 222 -2.04 -7.53 2.41
N VAL A 223 -2.38 -8.46 3.29
CA VAL A 223 -2.95 -9.76 2.90
C VAL A 223 -4.45 -9.76 3.13
N GLU A 224 -5.25 -10.04 2.11
CA GLU A 224 -6.70 -10.19 2.24
C GLU A 224 -7.06 -11.68 2.27
N GLY A 225 -7.89 -12.07 3.25
CA GLY A 225 -8.42 -13.43 3.42
C GLY A 225 -9.86 -13.56 2.86
N GLU A 226 -10.60 -14.60 3.27
CA GLU A 226 -11.98 -14.81 2.79
C GLU A 226 -13.01 -13.82 3.35
N ASN A 227 -12.67 -13.21 4.49
CA ASN A 227 -13.49 -12.27 5.23
C ASN A 227 -12.61 -11.26 6.01
N LEU A 228 -13.26 -10.30 6.66
CA LEU A 228 -12.58 -9.22 7.39
C LEU A 228 -11.87 -9.74 8.65
N PHE A 229 -12.40 -10.78 9.31
CA PHE A 229 -11.71 -11.43 10.43
C PHE A 229 -10.35 -11.99 9.99
N GLU A 230 -10.32 -12.79 8.92
CA GLU A 230 -9.09 -13.36 8.39
C GLU A 230 -8.14 -12.26 7.92
N THR A 231 -8.65 -11.24 7.22
CA THR A 231 -7.85 -10.09 6.80
C THR A 231 -7.19 -9.39 8.01
N LEU A 232 -7.91 -9.20 9.11
CA LEU A 232 -7.34 -8.60 10.32
C LEU A 232 -6.27 -9.52 10.95
N MET A 233 -6.56 -10.82 11.07
CA MET A 233 -5.62 -11.78 11.69
C MET A 233 -4.34 -11.97 10.88
N LEU A 234 -4.45 -12.07 9.54
CA LEU A 234 -3.32 -12.19 8.62
C LEU A 234 -2.41 -10.97 8.66
N ASN A 235 -2.93 -9.80 9.04
CA ASN A 235 -2.16 -8.55 9.12
C ASN A 235 -1.78 -8.13 10.54
N CYS A 236 -2.12 -8.91 11.57
CA CYS A 236 -1.79 -8.61 12.96
C CYS A 236 -0.39 -9.14 13.32
N VAL A 237 0.65 -8.40 12.94
CA VAL A 237 2.07 -8.79 13.11
C VAL A 237 2.51 -8.66 14.58
N LEU A 238 2.11 -9.58 15.44
CA LEU A 238 2.32 -9.44 16.89
C LEU A 238 3.75 -9.70 17.35
N VAL A 239 4.50 -10.53 16.63
CA VAL A 239 5.88 -10.90 16.98
C VAL A 239 6.78 -10.87 15.75
N GLY A 240 8.02 -10.46 15.94
CA GLY A 240 9.01 -10.31 14.86
C GLY A 240 10.24 -9.56 15.36
N GLU A 241 11.23 -9.39 14.49
CA GLU A 241 12.48 -8.68 14.85
C GLU A 241 12.19 -7.26 15.35
N MET A 242 11.28 -6.55 14.66
CA MET A 242 10.88 -5.18 14.97
C MET A 242 9.75 -5.09 16.00
N GLN A 243 9.22 -6.21 16.51
CA GLN A 243 8.15 -6.25 17.51
C GLN A 243 8.69 -6.71 18.85
N SER A 244 9.25 -5.77 19.60
CA SER A 244 9.76 -6.04 20.94
C SER A 244 8.64 -5.90 21.98
N PRO A 245 8.42 -6.89 22.86
CA PRO A 245 7.41 -6.78 23.92
C PRO A 245 7.74 -5.69 24.95
N ALA A 246 9.01 -5.31 25.09
CA ALA A 246 9.43 -4.16 25.90
C ALA A 246 8.93 -2.80 25.35
N LYS A 247 8.44 -2.76 24.11
CA LYS A 247 7.83 -1.57 23.50
C LYS A 247 6.33 -1.67 23.62
N ARG A 248 5.80 -1.18 24.74
CA ARG A 248 4.37 -1.21 25.06
C ARG A 248 3.56 -0.52 23.97
N GLN A 249 2.66 -1.28 23.33
CA GLN A 249 1.77 -0.78 22.30
C GLN A 249 0.85 0.31 22.89
N LYS A 250 0.86 1.50 22.28
CA LYS A 250 0.04 2.63 22.75
C LYS A 250 -0.45 3.51 21.58
N PRO A 251 -1.71 3.37 21.14
CA PRO A 251 -2.25 4.14 20.03
C PRO A 251 -2.55 5.60 20.43
N CYS A 252 -2.75 6.48 19.43
CA CYS A 252 -2.87 7.92 19.64
C CYS A 252 -4.05 8.33 20.53
N TRP A 253 -5.14 7.55 20.54
CA TRP A 253 -6.31 7.83 21.40
C TRP A 253 -6.04 7.56 22.88
N GLU A 254 -4.91 6.96 23.26
CA GLU A 254 -4.51 6.86 24.68
C GLU A 254 -3.72 8.08 25.16
N TYR A 255 -3.45 9.06 24.28
CA TYR A 255 -2.80 10.34 24.58
C TYR A 255 -3.76 11.50 24.36
N SER A 256 -3.66 12.57 25.13
CA SER A 256 -4.38 13.82 24.84
C SER A 256 -3.94 14.44 23.51
N GLY A 257 -4.71 15.42 23.00
CA GLY A 257 -4.34 16.16 21.79
C GLY A 257 -2.99 16.87 21.93
N ALA A 258 -2.76 17.51 23.07
CA ALA A 258 -1.48 18.15 23.41
C ALA A 258 -0.32 17.15 23.40
N GLU A 259 -0.46 16.00 24.06
CA GLU A 259 0.58 14.96 24.08
C GLU A 259 0.86 14.41 22.68
N ASN A 260 -0.16 14.16 21.85
CA ASN A 260 0.05 13.71 20.47
C ASN A 260 0.85 14.73 19.64
N ILE A 261 0.61 16.03 19.86
CA ILE A 261 1.35 17.11 19.20
C ILE A 261 2.77 17.17 19.75
N GLU A 262 2.97 17.20 21.05
CA GLU A 262 4.29 17.26 21.68
C GLU A 262 5.16 16.06 21.27
N ASN A 263 4.60 14.86 21.39
CA ASN A 263 5.25 13.61 21.03
C ASN A 263 5.70 13.56 19.57
N SER A 264 4.98 14.25 18.67
CA SER A 264 5.34 14.32 17.26
C SER A 264 6.68 15.01 16.97
N PHE A 265 7.21 15.77 17.93
CA PHE A 265 8.51 16.45 17.83
C PHE A 265 9.68 15.62 18.35
N TYR A 266 9.44 14.45 18.95
CA TYR A 266 10.49 13.53 19.36
C TYR A 266 10.70 12.45 18.31
N GLU A 267 11.89 12.38 17.72
CA GLU A 267 12.22 11.40 16.67
C GLU A 267 12.06 9.94 17.13
N THR A 268 12.25 9.67 18.42
CA THR A 268 12.17 8.33 19.02
C THR A 268 10.77 7.96 19.51
N PHE A 269 9.77 8.82 19.33
CA PHE A 269 8.44 8.58 19.87
C PHE A 269 7.78 7.34 19.27
N ILE A 270 7.95 7.13 17.96
CA ILE A 270 7.37 5.98 17.26
C ILE A 270 8.30 4.78 17.41
N ASP A 271 7.98 3.91 18.37
CA ASP A 271 8.75 2.70 18.66
C ASP A 271 7.93 1.41 18.70
N ASN A 272 6.62 1.51 18.45
CA ASN A 272 5.72 0.37 18.27
C ASN A 272 4.68 0.59 17.16
N ILE A 273 4.08 -0.51 16.67
CA ILE A 273 3.13 -0.51 15.55
C ILE A 273 1.90 0.35 15.83
N SER A 274 1.32 0.26 17.03
CA SER A 274 0.07 0.95 17.35
C SER A 274 0.22 2.47 17.28
N GLN A 275 1.38 3.00 17.72
CA GLN A 275 1.74 4.41 17.52
C GLN A 275 1.91 4.77 16.04
N LEU A 276 2.61 3.92 15.26
CA LEU A 276 2.84 4.16 13.83
C LEU A 276 1.52 4.21 13.05
N TYR A 277 0.63 3.25 13.32
CA TYR A 277 -0.64 3.08 12.62
C TYR A 277 -1.63 4.21 12.91
N THR A 278 -1.44 4.90 14.03
CA THR A 278 -2.32 5.97 14.50
C THR A 278 -1.63 7.34 14.51
N ARG A 279 -0.47 7.47 13.86
CA ARG A 279 0.33 8.70 13.80
C ARG A 279 -0.43 9.83 13.10
N TRP A 280 -0.48 10.99 13.76
CA TRP A 280 -1.04 12.22 13.19
C TRP A 280 -0.06 12.93 12.25
N SER A 281 -0.44 13.21 11.01
CA SER A 281 0.33 14.13 10.16
C SER A 281 -0.07 15.58 10.34
N ARG A 282 -1.25 15.84 10.91
CA ARG A 282 -1.80 17.16 11.17
C ARG A 282 -2.45 17.22 12.55
N ALA A 283 -2.37 18.38 13.20
CA ALA A 283 -3.33 18.73 14.23
C ALA A 283 -4.59 19.23 13.53
N ILE A 284 -5.63 18.40 13.49
CA ILE A 284 -6.92 18.69 12.86
C ILE A 284 -7.86 19.20 13.94
N TYR A 285 -8.59 20.28 13.69
CA TYR A 285 -9.64 20.78 14.57
C TYR A 285 -10.93 20.98 13.79
N ILE A 286 -12.04 20.51 14.38
CA ILE A 286 -13.39 20.72 13.92
C ILE A 286 -14.19 21.27 15.11
N ASN A 287 -14.99 22.31 14.86
CA ASN A 287 -15.88 22.82 15.90
C ASN A 287 -16.88 21.72 16.31
N PRO A 288 -16.94 21.30 17.58
CA PRO A 288 -17.87 20.26 18.04
C PRO A 288 -19.34 20.57 17.74
N ASP A 289 -19.70 21.86 17.71
CA ASP A 289 -21.05 22.37 17.41
C ASP A 289 -21.34 22.50 15.90
N ILE A 290 -20.47 21.95 15.03
CA ILE A 290 -20.67 22.03 13.57
C ILE A 290 -21.99 21.39 13.13
N SER A 291 -22.75 22.14 12.33
CA SER A 291 -24.00 21.69 11.72
C SER A 291 -23.70 20.89 10.44
N ILE A 292 -24.14 19.62 10.38
CA ILE A 292 -23.81 18.69 9.28
C ILE A 292 -24.62 18.98 8.00
N ASP A 293 -25.70 19.73 8.11
CA ASP A 293 -26.46 20.31 7.00
C ASP A 293 -25.71 21.43 6.25
N LYS A 294 -24.59 21.91 6.81
CA LYS A 294 -23.77 22.96 6.20
C LYS A 294 -22.49 22.37 5.57
N PRO A 295 -21.90 23.07 4.59
CA PRO A 295 -20.57 22.74 4.08
C PRO A 295 -19.55 22.56 5.21
N ILE A 296 -18.83 21.44 5.18
CA ILE A 296 -17.82 21.13 6.19
C ILE A 296 -16.57 21.98 5.95
N SER A 297 -16.03 22.53 7.04
CA SER A 297 -14.73 23.18 7.10
C SER A 297 -13.95 22.64 8.29
N VAL A 298 -12.66 22.39 8.10
CA VAL A 298 -11.74 21.89 9.13
C VAL A 298 -10.49 22.77 9.16
N SER A 299 -9.94 22.96 10.36
CA SER A 299 -8.68 23.67 10.57
C SER A 299 -7.54 22.68 10.72
N ILE A 300 -6.41 22.92 10.04
CA ILE A 300 -5.23 22.06 10.13
C ILE A 300 -3.93 22.82 10.39
N VAL A 301 -3.03 22.17 11.11
CA VAL A 301 -1.65 22.62 11.36
C VAL A 301 -0.68 21.46 11.10
N LYS A 302 0.44 21.73 10.44
CA LYS A 302 1.49 20.75 10.14
C LYS A 302 2.03 20.11 11.41
N LEU A 303 2.36 18.82 11.33
CA LEU A 303 3.19 18.13 12.31
C LEU A 303 4.46 17.57 11.62
N PRO A 304 5.55 17.34 12.37
CA PRO A 304 6.80 16.82 11.82
C PRO A 304 6.65 15.46 11.13
N ASP A 305 7.45 15.24 10.10
CA ASP A 305 7.56 13.97 9.40
C ASP A 305 8.21 12.88 10.26
N ILE A 306 7.91 11.61 9.97
CA ILE A 306 8.66 10.48 10.53
C ILE A 306 9.98 10.36 9.76
N ASN A 307 11.02 9.76 10.34
CA ASN A 307 12.22 9.42 9.58
C ASN A 307 11.95 8.18 8.69
N HIS A 308 12.14 8.33 7.38
CA HIS A 308 11.87 7.26 6.40
C HIS A 308 13.03 6.27 6.25
N LYS A 309 14.22 6.59 6.78
CA LYS A 309 15.43 5.78 6.63
C LYS A 309 15.35 4.55 7.53
N ASN A 310 15.40 3.36 6.93
CA ASN A 310 15.38 2.07 7.64
C ASN A 310 14.23 1.96 8.65
N ALA A 311 13.06 2.51 8.32
CA ALA A 311 11.88 2.52 9.19
C ALA A 311 11.18 1.15 9.22
N PHE A 312 11.93 0.07 9.47
CA PHE A 312 11.47 -1.32 9.36
C PHE A 312 10.39 -1.73 10.36
N ILE A 313 10.06 -0.84 11.30
CA ILE A 313 8.84 -0.92 12.11
C ILE A 313 7.57 -0.96 11.24
N GLU A 314 7.60 -0.45 10.01
CA GLU A 314 6.54 -0.58 9.02
C GLU A 314 6.56 -1.96 8.34
N PRO A 315 5.60 -2.86 8.62
CA PRO A 315 5.58 -4.17 7.98
C PRO A 315 4.92 -4.15 6.59
N MET A 316 4.08 -3.16 6.29
CA MET A 316 3.18 -3.16 5.14
C MET A 316 3.69 -2.29 3.98
N THR A 317 4.99 -2.26 3.71
CA THR A 317 5.54 -1.54 2.54
C THR A 317 6.59 -2.33 1.82
N VAL A 318 6.67 -2.16 0.50
CA VAL A 318 7.88 -2.49 -0.26
C VAL A 318 8.97 -1.44 -0.05
N TRP A 319 10.21 -1.91 -0.12
CA TRP A 319 11.40 -1.10 0.17
C TRP A 319 12.24 -0.87 -1.07
N LYS A 320 12.91 0.28 -1.10
CA LYS A 320 13.94 0.59 -2.09
C LYS A 320 15.26 0.86 -1.39
N TYR A 321 16.30 0.17 -1.84
CA TYR A 321 17.66 0.50 -1.50
C TYR A 321 18.14 1.73 -2.29
N ASN A 322 18.65 2.74 -1.60
CA ASN A 322 19.11 3.98 -2.24
C ASN A 322 20.62 3.99 -2.42
N LYS A 323 21.08 4.15 -3.68
CA LYS A 323 22.51 4.15 -4.04
C LYS A 323 23.18 5.53 -3.98
N GLU A 324 22.38 6.60 -3.89
CA GLU A 324 22.84 7.97 -4.06
C GLU A 324 22.08 8.93 -3.11
N ARG A 325 22.59 10.17 -3.01
CA ARG A 325 21.99 11.31 -2.29
C ARG A 325 21.92 11.11 -0.76
N GLU A 326 21.04 11.87 -0.11
CA GLU A 326 20.90 11.94 1.35
C GLU A 326 20.48 10.62 2.04
N ASN A 327 19.96 9.66 1.26
CA ASN A 327 19.53 8.34 1.72
C ASN A 327 20.50 7.23 1.28
N LYS A 328 21.69 7.58 0.80
CA LYS A 328 22.68 6.60 0.33
C LYS A 328 22.91 5.50 1.39
N ASP A 329 22.94 4.26 0.92
CA ASP A 329 23.15 3.04 1.70
C ASP A 329 22.05 2.81 2.77
N LYS A 330 20.86 3.38 2.55
CA LYS A 330 19.67 3.21 3.40
C LYS A 330 18.47 2.74 2.57
N TYR A 331 17.57 2.03 3.22
CA TYR A 331 16.28 1.66 2.68
C TYR A 331 15.25 2.75 3.00
N THR A 332 14.39 3.05 2.03
CA THR A 332 13.20 3.91 2.22
C THR A 332 11.99 3.22 1.60
N PRO A 333 10.77 3.57 2.02
CA PRO A 333 9.56 3.11 1.35
C PRO A 333 9.60 3.42 -0.15
N ARG A 334 9.01 2.55 -0.96
CA ARG A 334 8.89 2.71 -2.41
C ARG A 334 7.43 2.64 -2.80
N LYS A 335 6.84 3.73 -3.31
CA LYS A 335 5.49 3.70 -3.89
C LYS A 335 5.36 2.66 -5.00
N HIS A 336 4.15 2.12 -5.16
CA HIS A 336 3.78 1.39 -6.37
C HIS A 336 3.76 2.33 -7.58
N GLU A 337 4.05 1.80 -8.76
CA GLU A 337 4.14 2.56 -10.00
C GLU A 337 2.85 2.37 -10.80
N VAL A 338 2.21 3.46 -11.25
CA VAL A 338 0.88 3.44 -11.90
C VAL A 338 0.83 2.51 -13.13
N GLU A 339 1.92 2.45 -13.90
CA GLU A 339 2.01 1.75 -15.19
C GLU A 339 2.67 0.36 -15.06
N GLU A 340 2.75 -0.17 -13.84
CA GLU A 340 3.39 -1.45 -13.55
C GLU A 340 2.55 -2.32 -12.60
N SER A 341 2.02 -3.41 -13.14
CA SER A 341 1.37 -4.45 -12.36
C SER A 341 2.26 -4.99 -11.24
N MET A 342 1.66 -5.26 -10.09
CA MET A 342 2.32 -5.73 -8.86
C MET A 342 3.20 -6.97 -9.08
N TRP A 343 2.76 -7.93 -9.90
CA TRP A 343 3.53 -9.15 -10.19
C TRP A 343 4.90 -8.88 -10.81
N ARG A 344 5.07 -7.76 -11.53
CA ARG A 344 6.37 -7.36 -12.11
C ARG A 344 7.39 -6.99 -11.03
N SER A 345 6.91 -6.67 -9.84
CA SER A 345 7.70 -6.35 -8.65
C SER A 345 7.69 -7.49 -7.62
N PHE A 346 7.34 -8.73 -8.01
CA PHE A 346 7.25 -9.88 -7.10
C PHE A 346 8.51 -10.09 -6.25
N GLY A 347 9.70 -9.81 -6.80
CA GLY A 347 10.96 -9.92 -6.06
C GLY A 347 11.09 -8.95 -4.89
N LEU A 348 10.51 -7.75 -5.01
CA LEU A 348 10.49 -6.78 -3.90
C LEU A 348 9.62 -7.27 -2.74
N LEU A 349 8.60 -8.08 -3.04
CA LEU A 349 7.69 -8.63 -2.03
C LEU A 349 8.31 -9.83 -1.32
N THR A 350 9.12 -10.63 -2.01
CA THR A 350 9.40 -12.01 -1.59
C THR A 350 10.87 -12.35 -1.34
N LEU A 351 11.82 -11.60 -1.91
CA LEU A 351 13.25 -11.89 -1.75
C LEU A 351 13.84 -11.20 -0.51
N GLN A 352 14.77 -11.85 0.17
CA GLN A 352 15.58 -11.22 1.24
C GLN A 352 16.86 -10.61 0.65
N GLU A 353 17.53 -9.75 1.41
CA GLU A 353 18.93 -9.39 1.16
C GLU A 353 19.79 -10.66 1.16
N SER A 354 20.71 -10.78 0.19
CA SER A 354 21.66 -11.89 0.15
C SER A 354 22.83 -11.66 1.11
N ASP A 355 23.36 -12.74 1.70
CA ASP A 355 24.49 -12.67 2.65
C ASP A 355 25.75 -12.03 2.06
N ASP A 356 25.97 -12.20 0.75
CA ASP A 356 27.08 -11.59 0.00
C ASP A 356 26.86 -10.09 -0.30
N GLY A 357 25.69 -9.55 0.05
CA GLY A 357 25.31 -8.16 -0.15
C GLY A 357 25.09 -7.75 -1.60
N ILE A 358 25.07 -8.68 -2.56
CA ILE A 358 24.85 -8.40 -3.99
C ILE A 358 23.39 -8.01 -4.24
N LEU A 359 22.44 -8.77 -3.70
CA LEU A 359 21.02 -8.47 -3.77
C LEU A 359 20.64 -7.54 -2.61
N LYS A 360 20.54 -6.24 -2.89
CA LYS A 360 20.05 -5.25 -1.94
C LYS A 360 18.52 -5.18 -1.98
N ASN A 361 17.85 -5.99 -1.17
CA ASN A 361 16.41 -5.98 -0.99
C ASN A 361 16.04 -6.13 0.50
N HIS A 362 15.00 -5.43 0.96
CA HIS A 362 14.46 -5.67 2.30
C HIS A 362 13.03 -6.20 2.14
N LYS A 363 12.80 -7.43 2.58
CA LYS A 363 11.50 -8.08 2.49
C LYS A 363 10.51 -7.31 3.37
N PRO A 364 9.30 -7.01 2.90
CA PRO A 364 8.27 -6.41 3.73
C PRO A 364 7.98 -7.26 4.98
N GLY A 365 7.89 -6.63 6.14
CA GLY A 365 7.63 -7.34 7.40
C GLY A 365 6.33 -8.15 7.41
N ILE A 366 5.32 -7.76 6.63
CA ILE A 366 4.08 -8.54 6.48
C ILE A 366 4.31 -9.86 5.74
N MET A 367 5.28 -9.92 4.82
CA MET A 367 5.64 -11.15 4.12
C MET A 367 6.53 -12.05 4.99
N GLU A 368 7.37 -11.45 5.86
CA GLU A 368 8.07 -12.20 6.90
C GLU A 368 7.08 -12.81 7.91
N TRP A 369 6.07 -12.04 8.30
CA TRP A 369 4.95 -12.50 9.12
C TRP A 369 4.20 -13.66 8.46
N LEU A 370 3.86 -13.55 7.17
CA LEU A 370 3.21 -14.61 6.41
C LEU A 370 4.04 -15.90 6.41
N ASN A 371 5.36 -15.81 6.24
CA ASN A 371 6.25 -16.97 6.34
C ASN A 371 6.19 -17.59 7.75
N LYS A 372 6.15 -16.76 8.79
CA LYS A 372 6.11 -17.20 10.20
C LYS A 372 4.82 -17.97 10.53
N ILE A 373 3.68 -17.52 10.03
CA ILE A 373 2.37 -18.14 10.28
C ILE A 373 1.95 -19.16 9.23
N SER A 374 2.78 -19.42 8.21
CA SER A 374 2.45 -20.27 7.06
C SER A 374 1.80 -21.61 7.42
N LYS A 375 2.29 -22.29 8.46
CA LYS A 375 1.72 -23.55 8.96
C LYS A 375 0.37 -23.39 9.67
N ASP A 376 0.15 -22.24 10.30
CA ASP A 376 -1.07 -21.93 11.02
C ASP A 376 -2.22 -21.57 10.05
N ILE A 377 -1.90 -21.20 8.79
CA ILE A 377 -2.87 -20.77 7.77
C ILE A 377 -2.93 -21.67 6.53
N GLU A 378 -2.35 -22.88 6.59
CA GLU A 378 -2.35 -23.81 5.46
C GLU A 378 -3.79 -24.15 5.04
N GLY A 379 -4.08 -24.00 3.75
CA GLY A 379 -5.41 -24.17 3.14
C GLY A 379 -6.25 -22.90 3.07
N SER A 380 -5.79 -21.76 3.61
CA SER A 380 -6.51 -20.48 3.55
C SER A 380 -6.41 -19.84 2.16
N SER A 381 -7.53 -19.33 1.63
CA SER A 381 -7.51 -18.54 0.41
C SER A 381 -7.05 -17.11 0.70
N ILE A 382 -5.88 -16.73 0.18
CA ILE A 382 -5.33 -15.38 0.36
C ILE A 382 -5.14 -14.63 -0.96
N SER A 383 -5.06 -13.30 -0.86
CA SER A 383 -4.57 -12.44 -1.92
C SER A 383 -3.68 -11.34 -1.35
N LEU A 384 -2.68 -10.92 -2.13
CA LEU A 384 -1.85 -9.77 -1.78
C LEU A 384 -2.44 -8.52 -2.41
N GLN A 385 -2.68 -7.51 -1.60
CA GLN A 385 -3.26 -6.24 -2.01
C GLN A 385 -2.20 -5.16 -1.99
N ALA A 386 -2.04 -4.43 -3.10
CA ALA A 386 -1.18 -3.27 -3.23
C ALA A 386 -2.00 -1.98 -3.15
N VAL A 387 -1.53 -1.01 -2.35
CA VAL A 387 -2.17 0.30 -2.19
C VAL A 387 -1.11 1.40 -2.08
N SER A 388 -1.19 2.43 -2.94
CA SER A 388 -0.35 3.62 -2.89
C SER A 388 -1.11 4.88 -3.28
N MET A 389 -0.52 6.04 -2.97
CA MET A 389 -1.06 7.34 -3.36
C MET A 389 -0.26 7.96 -4.50
N LYS A 390 -0.95 8.29 -5.60
CA LYS A 390 -0.40 9.06 -6.73
C LYS A 390 -0.43 10.55 -6.39
N ASP A 391 0.67 11.23 -6.66
CA ASP A 391 0.78 12.67 -6.46
C ASP A 391 0.88 13.45 -7.78
N ASP A 392 0.73 14.77 -7.68
CA ASP A 392 0.80 15.71 -8.81
C ASP A 392 2.22 15.91 -9.39
N GLY A 393 3.23 15.23 -8.85
CA GLY A 393 4.64 15.40 -9.23
C GLY A 393 5.23 16.76 -8.86
N ASN A 394 4.50 17.61 -8.13
CA ASN A 394 4.97 18.94 -7.76
C ASN A 394 5.61 18.91 -6.38
N ALA A 395 6.93 19.10 -6.35
CA ALA A 395 7.75 19.03 -5.14
C ALA A 395 7.34 20.02 -4.03
N THR A 396 6.57 21.08 -4.35
CA THR A 396 6.10 22.08 -3.38
C THR A 396 4.77 21.72 -2.74
N SER A 397 3.92 20.92 -3.38
CA SER A 397 2.57 20.63 -2.93
C SER A 397 2.33 19.16 -2.61
N TRP A 398 2.84 18.23 -3.43
CA TRP A 398 2.57 16.80 -3.31
C TRP A 398 1.08 16.53 -3.12
N VAL A 399 0.25 17.10 -3.99
CA VAL A 399 -1.21 16.94 -3.85
C VAL A 399 -1.54 15.48 -4.18
N PRO A 400 -2.27 14.75 -3.31
CA PRO A 400 -2.84 13.46 -3.68
C PRO A 400 -3.81 13.65 -4.86
N THR A 401 -3.56 12.95 -5.97
CA THR A 401 -4.34 13.11 -7.22
C THR A 401 -5.14 11.87 -7.61
N ASP A 402 -4.69 10.69 -7.19
CA ASP A 402 -5.32 9.41 -7.51
C ASP A 402 -4.78 8.32 -6.57
N GLU A 403 -5.43 7.16 -6.55
CA GLU A 403 -4.89 5.98 -5.88
C GLU A 403 -4.31 4.96 -6.87
N ILE A 404 -3.38 4.15 -6.37
CA ILE A 404 -2.78 3.05 -7.12
C ILE A 404 -3.14 1.79 -6.34
N CYS A 405 -3.91 0.91 -6.96
CA CYS A 405 -4.33 -0.35 -6.38
C CYS A 405 -4.08 -1.51 -7.35
N ASP A 406 -3.72 -2.66 -6.79
CA ASP A 406 -3.55 -3.90 -7.54
C ASP A 406 -3.74 -5.09 -6.61
N THR A 407 -4.10 -6.25 -7.17
CA THR A 407 -4.37 -7.48 -6.44
C THR A 407 -3.64 -8.65 -7.08
N LEU A 408 -2.98 -9.45 -6.25
CA LEU A 408 -2.30 -10.66 -6.68
C LEU A 408 -2.87 -11.88 -5.94
N HIS A 409 -3.63 -12.70 -6.66
CA HIS A 409 -4.08 -13.99 -6.14
C HIS A 409 -2.96 -15.02 -6.27
N ILE A 410 -2.60 -15.63 -5.15
CA ILE A 410 -1.56 -16.64 -5.07
C ILE A 410 -1.84 -17.54 -3.86
N ASP A 411 -1.57 -18.82 -4.02
CA ASP A 411 -1.68 -19.81 -2.95
C ASP A 411 -0.65 -19.51 -1.84
N GLU A 412 -1.09 -19.63 -0.59
CA GLU A 412 -0.34 -19.28 0.61
C GLU A 412 0.91 -20.14 0.79
N VAL A 413 0.87 -21.42 0.42
CA VAL A 413 2.05 -22.29 0.45
C VAL A 413 3.00 -21.92 -0.69
N VAL A 414 2.47 -21.57 -1.86
CA VAL A 414 3.28 -21.15 -3.02
C VAL A 414 4.05 -19.86 -2.72
N VAL A 415 3.42 -18.85 -2.10
CA VAL A 415 4.06 -17.56 -1.79
C VAL A 415 5.01 -17.63 -0.60
N THR A 416 4.92 -18.66 0.24
CA THR A 416 5.79 -18.87 1.41
C THR A 416 6.84 -19.97 1.22
N ASP A 417 6.86 -20.65 0.07
CA ASP A 417 7.89 -21.64 -0.30
C ASP A 417 9.21 -20.96 -0.71
N ASN A 418 9.94 -20.52 0.31
CA ASN A 418 11.26 -19.90 0.23
C ASN A 418 12.41 -20.93 0.18
N SER A 419 12.12 -22.23 -0.01
CA SER A 419 13.14 -23.28 -0.05
C SER A 419 14.10 -23.11 -1.22
N ASP A 420 15.28 -23.74 -1.14
CA ASP A 420 16.22 -23.80 -2.26
C ASP A 420 15.57 -24.54 -3.45
N ASN A 421 15.29 -23.79 -4.52
CA ASN A 421 14.48 -24.20 -5.69
C ASN A 421 12.96 -24.23 -5.49
N GLY A 422 12.44 -23.65 -4.41
CA GLY A 422 11.01 -23.47 -4.14
C GLY A 422 10.30 -22.52 -5.11
N TRP A 423 8.97 -22.42 -4.98
CA TRP A 423 8.12 -21.62 -5.85
C TRP A 423 8.50 -20.14 -5.90
N VAL A 424 8.87 -19.52 -4.78
CA VAL A 424 9.26 -18.10 -4.74
C VAL A 424 10.43 -17.82 -5.68
N GLY A 425 11.47 -18.64 -5.65
CA GLY A 425 12.62 -18.51 -6.54
C GLY A 425 12.25 -18.76 -8.01
N ARG A 426 11.37 -19.73 -8.28
CA ARG A 426 10.89 -20.05 -9.64
C ARG A 426 10.08 -18.91 -10.25
N ILE A 427 9.13 -18.35 -9.50
CA ILE A 427 8.29 -17.24 -9.95
C ILE A 427 9.13 -16.01 -10.23
N ASN A 428 10.06 -15.65 -9.34
CA ASN A 428 11.00 -14.55 -9.57
C ASN A 428 11.80 -14.72 -10.86
N ASN A 429 12.31 -15.93 -11.12
CA ASN A 429 13.01 -16.22 -12.37
C ASN A 429 12.11 -16.05 -13.61
N GLU A 430 10.84 -16.44 -13.55
CA GLU A 430 9.90 -16.23 -14.65
C GLU A 430 9.52 -14.75 -14.83
N VAL A 431 9.44 -13.96 -13.76
CA VAL A 431 9.28 -12.49 -13.84
C VAL A 431 10.49 -11.86 -14.54
N GLU A 432 11.71 -12.20 -14.16
CA GLU A 432 12.94 -11.69 -14.79
C GLU A 432 13.07 -12.12 -16.25
N ARG A 433 12.70 -13.37 -16.58
CA ARG A 433 12.63 -13.86 -17.96
C ARG A 433 11.62 -13.06 -18.76
N THR A 434 10.45 -12.80 -18.20
CA THR A 434 9.40 -11.99 -18.86
C THR A 434 9.90 -10.58 -19.13
N ARG A 435 10.53 -9.95 -18.14
CA ARG A 435 11.15 -8.62 -18.28
C ARG A 435 12.23 -8.61 -19.37
N SER A 436 13.06 -9.64 -19.43
CA SER A 436 14.12 -9.77 -20.44
C SER A 436 13.53 -10.00 -21.85
N ALA A 437 12.51 -10.84 -21.97
CA ALA A 437 11.84 -11.11 -23.24
C ALA A 437 11.21 -9.83 -23.82
N ILE A 438 10.51 -9.07 -22.99
CA ILE A 438 9.79 -7.86 -23.41
C ILE A 438 10.75 -6.66 -23.52
N GLY A 439 11.40 -6.30 -22.41
CA GLY A 439 12.19 -5.07 -22.27
C GLY A 439 13.53 -5.09 -23.01
N PHE A 440 14.08 -6.27 -23.33
CA PHE A 440 15.34 -6.39 -24.06
C PHE A 440 15.16 -7.01 -25.45
N ILE A 441 14.64 -8.24 -25.55
CA ILE A 441 14.57 -8.95 -26.83
C ILE A 441 13.57 -8.31 -27.78
N TYR A 442 12.32 -8.15 -27.36
CA TYR A 442 11.28 -7.53 -28.18
C TYR A 442 11.53 -6.03 -28.39
N ARG A 443 12.02 -5.32 -27.37
CA ARG A 443 12.45 -3.91 -27.53
C ARG A 443 13.51 -3.75 -28.62
N GLN A 444 14.52 -4.62 -28.66
CA GLN A 444 15.55 -4.54 -29.70
C GLN A 444 14.96 -4.79 -31.09
N PHE A 445 14.03 -5.74 -31.23
CA PHE A 445 13.32 -5.96 -32.48
C PHE A 445 12.59 -4.68 -32.94
N LEU A 446 11.86 -4.01 -32.05
CA LEU A 446 11.18 -2.75 -32.35
C LEU A 446 12.15 -1.66 -32.82
N LEU A 447 13.30 -1.55 -32.18
CA LEU A 447 14.34 -0.59 -32.56
C LEU A 447 14.96 -0.91 -33.92
N ASP A 448 15.20 -2.18 -34.24
CA ASP A 448 15.68 -2.59 -35.56
C ASP A 448 14.65 -2.22 -36.65
N ILE A 449 13.35 -2.38 -36.40
CA ILE A 449 12.30 -1.93 -37.32
C ILE A 449 12.31 -0.40 -37.50
N CYS A 450 12.45 0.35 -36.41
CA CYS A 450 12.55 1.81 -36.46
C CYS A 450 13.78 2.28 -37.26
N GLU A 451 14.91 1.60 -37.10
CA GLU A 451 16.15 1.87 -37.84
C GLU A 451 15.97 1.62 -39.34
N ILE A 452 15.38 0.48 -39.73
CA ILE A 452 15.05 0.18 -41.13
C ILE A 452 14.15 1.28 -41.74
N ARG A 453 13.20 1.78 -40.95
CA ARG A 453 12.28 2.86 -41.33
C ARG A 453 12.90 4.26 -41.26
N ASN A 454 14.18 4.38 -40.89
CA ASN A 454 14.91 5.64 -40.72
C ASN A 454 14.18 6.64 -39.80
N ARG A 455 13.62 6.13 -38.70
CA ARG A 455 13.08 6.96 -37.63
C ARG A 455 14.24 7.54 -36.83
N ASN A 456 14.11 8.80 -36.40
CA ASN A 456 15.07 9.37 -35.45
C ASN A 456 14.99 8.62 -34.10
N LYS A 457 16.00 8.78 -33.25
CA LYS A 457 16.16 8.01 -32.01
C LYS A 457 15.05 8.27 -30.99
N ASP A 458 14.58 9.51 -30.89
CA ASP A 458 13.56 9.90 -29.91
C ASP A 458 12.19 9.31 -30.28
N ASP A 459 11.82 9.39 -31.55
CA ASP A 459 10.59 8.79 -32.07
C ASP A 459 10.65 7.26 -32.03
N ALA A 460 11.82 6.66 -32.28
CA ALA A 460 12.03 5.22 -32.14
C ALA A 460 11.84 4.77 -30.69
N THR A 461 12.35 5.53 -29.73
CA THR A 461 12.21 5.25 -28.29
C THR A 461 10.75 5.35 -27.86
N LYS A 462 10.06 6.46 -28.17
CA LYS A 462 8.63 6.64 -27.86
C LYS A 462 7.76 5.54 -28.49
N TYR A 463 8.04 5.18 -29.75
CA TYR A 463 7.34 4.08 -30.41
C TYR A 463 7.58 2.74 -29.71
N ALA A 464 8.84 2.44 -29.36
CA ALA A 464 9.18 1.21 -28.66
C ALA A 464 8.48 1.16 -27.30
N ASP A 465 8.57 2.21 -26.49
CA ASP A 465 7.99 2.26 -25.16
C ASP A 465 6.46 2.09 -25.21
N LYS A 466 5.77 2.72 -26.17
CA LYS A 466 4.33 2.49 -26.40
C LYS A 466 4.00 1.03 -26.73
N ARG A 467 4.80 0.37 -27.57
CA ARG A 467 4.59 -1.06 -27.91
C ARG A 467 4.96 -1.98 -26.75
N ILE A 468 5.95 -1.62 -25.92
CA ILE A 468 6.29 -2.35 -24.70
C ILE A 468 5.14 -2.28 -23.70
N SER A 469 4.57 -1.10 -23.44
CA SER A 469 3.39 -0.97 -22.57
C SER A 469 2.20 -1.79 -23.09
N HIS A 470 1.97 -1.79 -24.40
CA HIS A 470 0.92 -2.62 -25.01
C HIS A 470 1.16 -4.13 -24.78
N VAL A 471 2.40 -4.60 -24.92
CA VAL A 471 2.72 -6.01 -24.66
C VAL A 471 2.57 -6.37 -23.19
N TYR A 472 2.98 -5.49 -22.26
CA TYR A 472 2.72 -5.73 -20.84
C TYR A 472 1.22 -5.80 -20.54
N PHE A 473 0.39 -4.97 -21.19
CA PHE A 473 -1.07 -5.09 -21.10
C PHE A 473 -1.58 -6.46 -21.57
N LEU A 474 -1.07 -6.98 -22.69
CA LEU A 474 -1.44 -8.32 -23.19
C LEU A 474 -0.95 -9.47 -22.29
N VAL A 475 0.16 -9.27 -21.59
CA VAL A 475 0.83 -10.26 -20.72
C VAL A 475 0.22 -10.28 -19.32
N ASP A 476 -0.36 -9.16 -18.86
CA ASP A 476 -0.81 -8.96 -17.49
C ASP A 476 -1.80 -10.02 -17.03
N GLN A 477 -2.95 -10.13 -17.70
CA GLN A 477 -3.98 -11.11 -17.34
C GLN A 477 -3.47 -12.56 -17.44
N PRO A 478 -2.81 -13.01 -18.54
CA PRO A 478 -2.26 -14.36 -18.60
C PRO A 478 -1.23 -14.68 -17.52
N PHE A 479 -0.42 -13.70 -17.08
CA PHE A 479 0.53 -13.91 -15.99
C PHE A 479 -0.19 -14.11 -14.66
N ARG A 480 -1.19 -13.27 -14.36
CA ARG A 480 -2.02 -13.38 -13.16
C ARG A 480 -2.75 -14.72 -13.10
N GLU A 481 -3.35 -15.14 -14.21
CA GLU A 481 -4.02 -16.43 -14.32
C GLU A 481 -3.04 -17.59 -14.14
N TRP A 482 -1.83 -17.50 -14.72
CA TRP A 482 -0.80 -18.50 -14.49
C TRP A 482 -0.45 -18.60 -12.99
N LEU A 483 -0.20 -17.47 -12.34
CA LEU A 483 0.19 -17.42 -10.92
C LEU A 483 -0.91 -17.94 -9.99
N ALA A 484 -2.15 -17.50 -10.17
CA ALA A 484 -3.28 -17.90 -9.34
C ALA A 484 -3.62 -19.40 -9.44
N ASN A 485 -3.24 -20.03 -10.55
CA ASN A 485 -3.49 -21.46 -10.79
C ASN A 485 -2.32 -22.36 -10.41
N ILE A 486 -1.20 -21.83 -9.89
CA ILE A 486 -0.13 -22.66 -9.32
C ILE A 486 -0.65 -23.28 -8.03
N LYS A 487 -0.53 -24.60 -7.91
CA LYS A 487 -0.82 -25.36 -6.69
C LYS A 487 0.47 -25.88 -6.07
N PRO A 488 0.51 -26.10 -4.74
CA PRO A 488 1.74 -26.47 -4.03
C PRO A 488 2.42 -27.72 -4.60
N LYS A 489 1.61 -28.70 -5.04
CA LYS A 489 2.07 -30.00 -5.55
C LYS A 489 2.29 -30.05 -7.07
N ASP A 490 2.14 -28.93 -7.77
CA ASP A 490 2.33 -28.91 -9.22
C ASP A 490 3.80 -29.15 -9.61
N SER A 491 4.00 -29.70 -10.81
CA SER A 491 5.34 -29.76 -11.40
C SER A 491 5.81 -28.35 -11.76
N MET A 492 6.78 -27.83 -11.00
CA MET A 492 7.38 -26.51 -11.21
C MET A 492 7.89 -26.33 -12.65
N ASN A 493 8.54 -27.34 -13.22
CA ASN A 493 9.06 -27.29 -14.58
C ASN A 493 7.95 -27.20 -15.62
N GLU A 494 6.85 -27.93 -15.43
CA GLU A 494 5.70 -27.88 -16.34
C GLU A 494 5.00 -26.53 -16.27
N ARG A 495 4.76 -26.00 -15.06
CA ARG A 495 4.17 -24.67 -14.87
C ARG A 495 5.03 -23.57 -15.47
N CYS A 496 6.34 -23.58 -15.24
CA CYS A 496 7.26 -22.63 -15.88
C CYS A 496 7.23 -22.76 -17.41
N THR A 497 7.17 -23.99 -17.95
CA THR A 497 7.11 -24.22 -19.40
C THR A 497 5.80 -23.73 -20.00
N GLN A 498 4.67 -23.92 -19.31
CA GLN A 498 3.37 -23.37 -19.69
C GLN A 498 3.44 -21.84 -19.83
N TRP A 499 3.96 -21.15 -18.81
CA TRP A 499 4.15 -19.70 -18.87
C TRP A 499 5.02 -19.25 -20.03
N ARG A 500 6.20 -19.86 -20.19
CA ARG A 500 7.13 -19.53 -21.28
C ARG A 500 6.52 -19.73 -22.66
N ASN A 501 5.65 -20.73 -22.83
CA ASN A 501 4.91 -20.95 -24.06
C ASN A 501 3.89 -19.84 -24.33
N THR A 502 3.13 -19.44 -23.31
CA THR A 502 2.17 -18.34 -23.40
C THR A 502 2.88 -17.03 -23.79
N LEU A 503 3.94 -16.67 -23.07
CA LEU A 503 4.74 -15.48 -23.37
C LEU A 503 5.34 -15.52 -24.78
N TYR A 504 5.88 -16.67 -25.20
CA TYR A 504 6.40 -16.87 -26.55
C TYR A 504 5.34 -16.58 -27.60
N ASN A 505 4.14 -17.15 -27.45
CA ASN A 505 3.05 -17.00 -28.42
C ASN A 505 2.57 -15.55 -28.51
N ILE A 506 2.42 -14.85 -27.38
CA ILE A 506 2.03 -13.42 -27.35
C ILE A 506 3.05 -12.59 -28.15
N LEU A 507 4.33 -12.77 -27.88
CA LEU A 507 5.40 -12.02 -28.52
C LEU A 507 5.56 -12.33 -30.01
N ILE A 508 5.38 -13.59 -30.41
CA ILE A 508 5.40 -13.99 -31.83
C ILE A 508 4.21 -13.39 -32.58
N ASN A 509 3.00 -13.46 -32.02
CA ASN A 509 1.82 -12.88 -32.64
C ASN A 509 2.00 -11.38 -32.89
N GLU A 510 2.52 -10.64 -31.91
CA GLU A 510 2.81 -9.22 -32.04
C GLU A 510 3.85 -8.91 -33.14
N ALA A 511 4.90 -9.73 -33.22
CA ALA A 511 5.92 -9.59 -34.26
C ALA A 511 5.39 -9.96 -35.65
N GLU A 512 4.54 -10.98 -35.75
CA GLU A 512 3.88 -11.40 -37.00
C GLU A 512 2.92 -10.34 -37.53
N VAL A 513 2.17 -9.66 -36.66
CA VAL A 513 1.31 -8.54 -37.05
C VAL A 513 2.15 -7.43 -37.68
N MET A 514 3.37 -7.18 -37.19
CA MET A 514 4.27 -6.20 -37.83
C MET A 514 4.79 -6.69 -39.17
N LEU A 515 5.10 -7.98 -39.30
CA LEU A 515 5.56 -8.58 -40.55
C LEU A 515 4.46 -8.56 -41.63
N LYS A 516 3.21 -8.83 -41.26
CA LYS A 516 2.05 -8.75 -42.17
C LYS A 516 1.77 -7.33 -42.65
N ASN A 517 2.05 -6.34 -41.81
CA ASN A 517 1.92 -4.91 -42.12
C ASN A 517 3.23 -4.27 -42.60
N ALA A 518 4.20 -5.09 -43.02
CA ALA A 518 5.50 -4.62 -43.50
C ALA A 518 5.37 -3.94 -44.86
N THR A 519 6.09 -2.83 -45.01
CA THR A 519 6.17 -2.07 -46.26
C THR A 519 7.28 -2.60 -47.17
N LEU A 520 7.29 -2.19 -48.44
CA LEU A 520 8.41 -2.51 -49.34
C LEU A 520 9.76 -2.09 -48.76
N ARG A 521 9.82 -0.95 -48.07
CA ARG A 521 11.02 -0.48 -47.37
C ARG A 521 11.49 -1.47 -46.30
N ASP A 522 10.56 -2.05 -45.54
CA ASP A 522 10.88 -3.01 -44.48
C ASP A 522 11.55 -4.28 -45.05
N PHE A 523 11.12 -4.72 -46.24
CA PHE A 523 11.71 -5.86 -46.95
C PHE A 523 13.04 -5.52 -47.64
N THR A 524 13.14 -4.37 -48.32
CA THR A 524 14.39 -3.92 -48.94
C THR A 524 15.48 -3.68 -47.89
N GLY A 525 15.11 -3.08 -46.76
CA GLY A 525 16.00 -2.86 -45.64
C GLY A 525 17.12 -1.84 -45.90
N LEU A 526 18.15 -1.91 -45.07
CA LEU A 526 19.40 -1.16 -45.19
C LEU A 526 20.47 -2.07 -45.81
N VAL A 527 21.12 -1.57 -46.86
CA VAL A 527 22.24 -2.25 -47.52
C VAL A 527 23.47 -2.13 -46.63
N GLY A 528 24.04 -3.26 -46.20
CA GLY A 528 25.26 -3.26 -45.38
C GLY A 528 26.48 -2.83 -46.20
N GLU A 529 27.34 -2.00 -45.64
CA GLU A 529 28.67 -1.75 -46.21
C GLU A 529 29.56 -2.97 -45.97
N LYS A 530 30.53 -3.24 -46.86
CA LYS A 530 31.44 -4.41 -46.78
C LYS A 530 32.32 -4.46 -45.51
N SER A 531 32.32 -3.41 -44.69
CA SER A 531 32.98 -3.43 -43.38
C SER A 531 32.05 -4.04 -42.32
N LYS A 532 32.56 -4.92 -41.47
CA LYS A 532 31.81 -5.62 -40.39
C LYS A 532 31.07 -4.70 -39.39
N LYS A 533 31.12 -3.38 -39.55
CA LYS A 533 30.49 -2.40 -38.65
C LYS A 533 28.98 -2.22 -38.89
N ASN A 534 28.47 -2.40 -40.12
CA ASN A 534 27.04 -2.23 -40.44
C ASN A 534 26.52 -3.40 -41.30
N PRO A 535 26.07 -4.52 -40.70
CA PRO A 535 25.49 -5.63 -41.45
C PRO A 535 24.19 -5.20 -42.14
N ALA A 536 23.83 -5.87 -43.25
CA ALA A 536 22.54 -5.67 -43.90
C ALA A 536 21.40 -5.97 -42.91
N LYS A 537 20.40 -5.10 -42.86
CA LYS A 537 19.24 -5.22 -41.97
C LYS A 537 17.96 -5.10 -42.77
N ASN A 538 17.08 -6.10 -42.68
CA ASN A 538 15.70 -5.99 -43.14
C ASN A 538 14.77 -6.66 -42.12
N ILE A 539 13.46 -6.52 -42.30
CA ILE A 539 12.48 -7.03 -41.34
C ILE A 539 12.54 -8.54 -41.16
N VAL A 540 12.90 -9.30 -42.20
CA VAL A 540 13.02 -10.77 -42.14
C VAL A 540 14.23 -11.18 -41.29
N ILE A 541 15.37 -10.50 -41.46
CA ILE A 541 16.56 -10.72 -40.64
C ILE A 541 16.29 -10.34 -39.18
N ALA A 542 15.68 -9.18 -38.94
CA ALA A 542 15.33 -8.71 -37.59
C ALA A 542 14.37 -9.70 -36.90
N TYR A 543 13.35 -10.18 -37.61
CA TYR A 543 12.39 -11.17 -37.13
C TYR A 543 13.07 -12.52 -36.81
N ASN A 544 13.97 -13.01 -37.67
CA ASN A 544 14.70 -14.25 -37.42
C ASN A 544 15.63 -14.15 -36.20
N ILE A 545 16.33 -13.03 -36.04
CA ILE A 545 17.17 -12.75 -34.85
C ILE A 545 16.29 -12.72 -33.60
N PHE A 546 15.15 -12.03 -33.66
CA PHE A 546 14.17 -11.97 -32.59
C PHE A 546 13.68 -13.37 -32.18
N ILE A 547 13.23 -14.19 -33.13
CA ILE A 547 12.78 -15.58 -32.88
C ILE A 547 13.91 -16.39 -32.24
N SER A 548 15.12 -16.33 -32.79
CA SER A 548 16.26 -17.11 -32.30
C SER A 548 16.59 -16.76 -30.84
N ARG A 549 16.63 -15.46 -30.52
CA ARG A 549 16.84 -14.99 -29.13
C ARG A 549 15.71 -15.41 -28.20
N LEU A 550 14.47 -15.31 -28.67
CA LEU A 550 13.29 -15.66 -27.88
C LEU A 550 13.24 -17.16 -27.57
N LYS A 551 13.51 -18.04 -28.56
CA LYS A 551 13.59 -19.50 -28.36
C LYS A 551 14.65 -19.89 -27.32
N LYS A 552 15.85 -19.29 -27.43
CA LYS A 552 16.94 -19.49 -26.46
C LYS A 552 16.53 -19.13 -25.04
N LEU A 553 15.74 -18.07 -24.85
CA LEU A 553 15.24 -17.66 -23.53
C LEU A 553 14.13 -18.58 -23.01
N SER A 554 13.23 -19.04 -23.90
CA SER A 554 12.14 -19.97 -23.56
C SER A 554 12.62 -21.39 -23.26
N GLY A 555 13.88 -21.74 -23.57
CA GLY A 555 14.39 -23.11 -23.50
C GLY A 555 13.82 -24.02 -24.60
N LYS A 556 13.43 -23.43 -25.74
CA LYS A 556 12.93 -24.11 -26.94
C LYS A 556 14.01 -24.28 -28.00
#